data_AF-A0A972H312-F1
#
_entry.id   AF-A0A972H312-F1
#
_cell.length_a   1.000
_cell.length_b   1.000
_cell.length_c   1.000
_cell.angle_alpha   90.00
_cell.angle_beta   90.00
_cell.angle_gamma   90.00
#
_symmetry.space_group_name_H-M   'P 1'
#
loop_
_entity.id
_entity.type
_entity.pdbx_description
1 polymer ?
#
loop_
_entity_poly.entity_id
_entity_poly.type
_entity_poly.pdbx_seq_one_letter_code
_entity_poly.pdbx_strand_id
1 'polypeptide(L)'
;MKLFNRWALSALLLTAIGFSTLANASLVPRLGGLAYYDTVANLTWLADANAAVNSTYDTYSPSTGQMSWADANAWAANLSVAGVTGWRLPNTIDVGNDGTTYTNPYEGVDYGYNITTHSELSNMFYNVLGNTAIVDTGGNSQPGGLINTGPFSNLINGYYWSATVYAPNNGSAWNFIMPFGMQTINTISAPYYGWAVQSGDVGAVPVPAAVWLFGSGLIGLIGIAKRKK
;
A
#
# COMPACT_ATOMS: atom_id res chain seq x y z
N MET A 1 -17.32 45.37 -57.33
CA MET A 1 -15.91 45.71 -57.05
C MET A 1 -15.63 45.38 -55.58
N LYS A 2 -14.74 44.40 -55.34
CA LYS A 2 -13.92 44.16 -54.12
C LYS A 2 -14.66 44.11 -52.76
N LEU A 3 -14.89 42.95 -52.13
CA LEU A 3 -13.97 42.03 -51.43
C LEU A 3 -13.89 42.27 -49.89
N PHE A 4 -13.92 41.14 -49.16
CA PHE A 4 -13.38 40.84 -47.81
C PHE A 4 -14.27 40.89 -46.54
N ASN A 5 -14.69 39.69 -46.12
CA ASN A 5 -14.48 39.03 -44.82
C ASN A 5 -14.25 39.88 -43.56
N ARG A 6 -14.91 39.50 -42.44
CA ARG A 6 -14.20 39.02 -41.24
C ARG A 6 -15.08 38.39 -40.14
N TRP A 7 -14.95 37.06 -40.03
CA TRP A 7 -14.83 36.21 -38.84
C TRP A 7 -15.26 36.81 -37.48
N ALA A 8 -16.37 36.34 -36.92
CA ALA A 8 -16.63 36.37 -35.48
C ALA A 8 -16.25 35.01 -34.88
N LEU A 9 -15.06 34.95 -34.27
CA LEU A 9 -14.63 33.83 -33.43
C LEU A 9 -15.26 34.00 -32.05
N SER A 10 -16.31 33.23 -31.76
CA SER A 10 -16.82 33.07 -30.40
C SER A 10 -15.86 32.17 -29.63
N ALA A 11 -15.04 32.76 -28.76
CA ALA A 11 -14.22 32.01 -27.81
C ALA A 11 -15.12 31.47 -26.70
N LEU A 12 -15.35 30.16 -26.67
CA LEU A 12 -15.98 29.47 -25.55
C LEU A 12 -14.91 29.27 -24.46
N LEU A 13 -14.95 30.08 -23.41
CA LEU A 13 -14.08 29.93 -22.25
C LEU A 13 -14.62 28.77 -21.40
N LEU A 14 -14.02 27.58 -21.50
CA LEU A 14 -14.28 26.46 -20.59
C LEU A 14 -13.38 26.63 -19.37
N THR A 15 -13.88 27.27 -18.31
CA THR A 15 -13.25 27.21 -16.99
C THR A 15 -13.50 25.82 -16.40
N ALA A 16 -12.52 24.93 -16.54
CA ALA A 16 -12.46 23.70 -15.77
C ALA A 16 -12.10 24.07 -14.32
N ILE A 17 -13.09 24.02 -13.44
CA ILE A 17 -12.86 24.06 -11.99
C ILE A 17 -12.20 22.74 -11.64
N GLY A 18 -10.87 22.77 -11.47
CA GLY A 18 -10.12 21.66 -10.93
C GLY A 18 -10.50 21.48 -9.46
N PHE A 19 -11.43 20.57 -9.18
CA PHE A 19 -11.51 19.97 -7.86
C PHE A 19 -10.27 19.10 -7.71
N SER A 20 -9.24 19.60 -7.04
CA SER A 20 -8.22 18.75 -6.45
C SER A 20 -8.91 17.96 -5.34
N THR A 21 -9.49 16.80 -5.68
CA THR A 21 -9.86 15.83 -4.67
C THR A 21 -8.56 15.47 -3.97
N LEU A 22 -8.46 15.75 -2.66
CA LEU A 22 -7.52 15.02 -1.82
C LEU A 22 -7.77 13.55 -2.11
N ALA A 23 -6.82 12.87 -2.73
CA ALA A 23 -6.92 11.46 -3.04
C ALA A 23 -6.85 10.71 -1.71
N ASN A 24 -7.99 10.61 -1.01
CA ASN A 24 -8.11 9.68 0.09
C ASN A 24 -7.87 8.29 -0.51
N ALA A 25 -6.91 7.55 0.03
CA ALA A 25 -6.66 6.17 -0.37
C ALA A 25 -7.99 5.41 -0.24
N SER A 26 -8.60 5.08 -1.38
CA SER A 26 -9.84 4.34 -1.39
C SER A 26 -9.48 2.87 -1.23
N LEU A 27 -9.75 2.31 -0.05
CA LEU A 27 -9.71 0.87 0.19
C LEU A 27 -10.94 0.23 -0.45
N VAL A 28 -10.73 -0.59 -1.47
CA VAL A 28 -11.82 -1.25 -2.20
C VAL A 28 -11.87 -2.73 -1.81
N PRO A 29 -13.00 -3.26 -1.32
CA PRO A 29 -13.09 -4.66 -0.93
C PRO A 29 -12.83 -5.59 -2.12
N ARG A 30 -12.10 -6.67 -1.87
CA ARG A 30 -11.78 -7.76 -2.80
C ARG A 30 -12.07 -9.10 -2.17
N LEU A 31 -12.16 -10.12 -3.01
CA LEU A 31 -12.32 -11.51 -2.56
C LEU A 31 -13.49 -11.71 -1.58
N GLY A 32 -14.61 -11.01 -1.81
CA GLY A 32 -15.77 -11.07 -0.91
C GLY A 32 -15.57 -10.43 0.46
N GLY A 33 -14.64 -9.48 0.60
CA GLY A 33 -14.32 -8.81 1.86
C GLY A 33 -13.14 -9.42 2.62
N LEU A 34 -12.50 -10.44 2.06
CA LEU A 34 -11.30 -11.07 2.65
C LEU A 34 -10.02 -10.23 2.43
N ALA A 35 -10.07 -9.23 1.56
CA ALA A 35 -8.95 -8.33 1.31
C ALA A 35 -9.44 -6.92 0.89
N TYR A 36 -8.57 -5.93 1.00
CA TYR A 36 -8.83 -4.54 0.59
C TYR A 36 -7.72 -4.02 -0.31
N TYR A 37 -8.08 -3.57 -1.50
CA TYR A 37 -7.18 -2.96 -2.46
C TYR A 37 -7.01 -1.47 -2.19
N ASP A 38 -5.79 -1.06 -1.88
CA ASP A 38 -5.34 0.33 -1.84
C ASP A 38 -5.02 0.80 -3.26
N THR A 39 -5.92 1.63 -3.78
CA THR A 39 -5.84 2.20 -5.13
C THR A 39 -4.69 3.19 -5.34
N VAL A 40 -4.11 3.73 -4.26
CA VAL A 40 -2.99 4.69 -4.33
C VAL A 40 -1.66 3.96 -4.30
N ALA A 41 -1.47 3.07 -3.32
CA ALA A 41 -0.24 2.27 -3.22
C ALA A 41 -0.18 1.13 -4.25
N ASN A 42 -1.30 0.81 -4.90
CA ASN A 42 -1.46 -0.33 -5.79
C ASN A 42 -1.09 -1.65 -5.08
N LEU A 43 -1.65 -1.85 -3.89
CA LEU A 43 -1.44 -3.03 -3.04
C LEU A 43 -2.78 -3.57 -2.54
N THR A 44 -2.93 -4.89 -2.48
CA THR A 44 -4.07 -5.51 -1.80
C THR A 44 -3.65 -6.06 -0.45
N TRP A 45 -4.26 -5.58 0.62
CA TRP A 45 -4.01 -5.99 1.99
C TRP A 45 -5.01 -7.06 2.43
N LEU A 46 -4.54 -8.08 3.15
CA LEU A 46 -5.43 -9.05 3.78
C LEU A 46 -6.32 -8.34 4.81
N ALA A 47 -7.62 -8.67 4.84
CA ALA A 47 -8.57 -8.03 5.74
C ALA A 47 -8.30 -8.34 7.22
N ASP A 48 -7.86 -9.57 7.50
CA ASP A 48 -7.42 -10.00 8.83
C ASP A 48 -5.92 -9.78 8.98
N ALA A 49 -5.54 -8.78 9.77
CA ALA A 49 -4.15 -8.40 10.03
C ALA A 49 -3.43 -9.33 11.03
N ASN A 50 -4.09 -10.38 11.54
CA ASN A 50 -3.48 -11.43 12.34
C ASN A 50 -3.90 -12.84 11.88
N ALA A 51 -4.06 -13.04 10.57
CA ALA A 51 -4.49 -14.31 10.00
C ALA A 51 -3.50 -15.48 10.20
N ALA A 52 -2.32 -15.23 10.77
CA ALA A 52 -1.36 -16.26 11.15
C ALA A 52 -1.73 -17.01 12.43
N VAL A 53 -2.66 -16.49 13.23
CA VAL A 53 -3.09 -17.10 14.48
C VAL A 53 -3.51 -18.57 14.28
N ASN A 54 -3.01 -19.46 15.14
CA ASN A 54 -3.23 -20.91 15.06
C ASN A 54 -2.71 -21.59 13.78
N SER A 55 -1.96 -20.90 12.93
CA SER A 55 -1.24 -21.55 11.84
C SER A 55 -0.07 -22.38 12.38
N THR A 56 0.51 -23.25 11.53
CA THR A 56 1.75 -23.97 11.88
C THR A 56 2.95 -23.06 12.11
N TYR A 57 2.85 -21.78 11.72
CA TYR A 57 3.91 -20.77 11.86
C TYR A 57 3.76 -19.96 13.15
N ASP A 58 2.61 -20.02 13.84
CA ASP A 58 2.35 -19.40 15.15
C ASP A 58 3.10 -20.16 16.26
N THR A 59 4.42 -20.05 16.23
CA THR A 59 5.34 -20.92 16.98
C THR A 59 5.88 -20.29 18.25
N TYR A 60 5.79 -18.97 18.41
CA TYR A 60 6.38 -18.28 19.56
C TYR A 60 5.54 -18.43 20.83
N SER A 61 4.24 -18.12 20.73
CA SER A 61 3.29 -18.29 21.83
C SER A 61 1.97 -18.78 21.25
N PRO A 62 1.41 -19.90 21.75
CA PRO A 62 0.21 -20.50 21.16
C PRO A 62 -0.94 -19.51 21.03
N SER A 63 -1.57 -19.50 19.85
CA SER A 63 -2.77 -18.72 19.56
C SER A 63 -2.58 -17.19 19.61
N THR A 64 -1.35 -16.73 19.36
CA THR A 64 -1.06 -15.28 19.30
C THR A 64 -0.92 -14.77 17.87
N GLY A 65 -0.41 -15.59 16.95
CA GLY A 65 0.00 -15.18 15.61
C GLY A 65 1.38 -14.52 15.56
N GLN A 66 2.14 -14.57 16.67
CA GLN A 66 3.50 -14.03 16.72
C GLN A 66 4.49 -15.03 16.13
N MET A 67 5.34 -14.54 15.23
CA MET A 67 6.23 -15.36 14.42
C MET A 67 7.64 -14.77 14.41
N SER A 68 8.65 -15.63 14.28
CA SER A 68 9.97 -15.20 13.84
C SER A 68 9.88 -14.60 12.43
N TRP A 69 10.86 -13.81 12.02
CA TRP A 69 10.87 -13.23 10.67
C TRP A 69 10.86 -14.31 9.57
N ALA A 70 11.59 -15.41 9.78
CA ALA A 70 11.62 -16.52 8.84
C ALA A 70 10.25 -17.21 8.74
N ASP A 71 9.60 -17.47 9.88
CA ASP A 71 8.27 -18.07 9.92
C ASP A 71 7.21 -17.16 9.31
N ALA A 72 7.28 -15.85 9.55
CA ALA A 72 6.34 -14.88 8.99
C ALA A 72 6.44 -14.78 7.46
N ASN A 73 7.66 -14.82 6.90
CA ASN A 73 7.85 -14.87 5.45
C ASN A 73 7.36 -16.20 4.86
N ALA A 74 7.66 -17.32 5.54
CA ALA A 74 7.20 -18.63 5.10
C ALA A 74 5.66 -18.76 5.15
N TRP A 75 5.02 -18.23 6.20
CA TRP A 75 3.58 -18.14 6.34
C TRP A 75 2.95 -17.37 5.18
N ALA A 76 3.43 -16.15 4.91
CA ALA A 76 2.89 -15.32 3.84
C ALA A 76 3.06 -15.99 2.48
N ALA A 77 4.23 -16.57 2.20
CA ALA A 77 4.51 -17.25 0.93
C ALA A 77 3.62 -18.48 0.67
N ASN A 78 3.17 -19.17 1.72
CA ASN A 78 2.29 -20.33 1.63
C ASN A 78 0.80 -19.98 1.77
N LEU A 79 0.46 -18.70 1.97
CA LEU A 79 -0.92 -18.26 2.13
C LEU A 79 -1.69 -18.36 0.81
N SER A 80 -2.92 -18.88 0.89
CA SER A 80 -3.89 -18.89 -0.20
C SER A 80 -5.24 -18.40 0.30
N VAL A 81 -5.76 -17.34 -0.32
CA VAL A 81 -7.00 -16.68 0.09
C VAL A 81 -7.95 -16.68 -1.09
N ALA A 82 -9.07 -17.40 -0.98
CA ALA A 82 -10.02 -17.59 -2.08
C ALA A 82 -9.36 -18.06 -3.39
N GLY A 83 -8.31 -18.89 -3.29
CA GLY A 83 -7.55 -19.41 -4.44
C GLY A 83 -6.44 -18.48 -4.96
N VAL A 84 -6.30 -17.27 -4.41
CA VAL A 84 -5.19 -16.36 -4.73
C VAL A 84 -3.98 -16.70 -3.86
N THR A 85 -2.90 -17.13 -4.51
CA THR A 85 -1.57 -17.38 -3.91
C THR A 85 -0.62 -16.21 -4.17
N GLY A 86 0.62 -16.29 -3.68
CA GLY A 86 1.68 -15.29 -3.96
C GLY A 86 1.69 -14.10 -3.00
N TRP A 87 1.05 -14.24 -1.84
CA TRP A 87 1.11 -13.25 -0.77
C TRP A 87 2.53 -13.12 -0.22
N ARG A 88 2.84 -11.95 0.32
CA ARG A 88 4.11 -11.65 0.98
C ARG A 88 3.89 -10.75 2.19
N LEU A 89 4.91 -10.61 3.03
CA LEU A 89 4.94 -9.50 3.99
C LEU A 89 5.11 -8.15 3.25
N PRO A 90 4.76 -7.03 3.89
CA PRO A 90 4.94 -5.71 3.32
C PRO A 90 6.42 -5.36 3.26
N ASN A 91 6.83 -4.55 2.28
CA ASN A 91 8.22 -4.17 2.07
C ASN A 91 8.56 -2.83 2.73
N THR A 92 9.82 -2.72 3.12
CA THR A 92 10.54 -1.47 3.40
C THR A 92 11.60 -1.27 2.32
N ILE A 93 11.72 -0.06 1.80
CA ILE A 93 12.78 0.35 0.89
C ILE A 93 13.88 0.97 1.74
N ASP A 94 15.05 0.35 1.73
CA ASP A 94 16.29 0.93 2.27
C ASP A 94 16.77 2.02 1.30
N VAL A 95 16.86 3.26 1.77
CA VAL A 95 17.13 4.44 0.95
C VAL A 95 18.58 4.88 1.14
N GLY A 96 19.31 4.99 0.03
CA GLY A 96 20.69 5.47 0.06
C GLY A 96 21.69 4.31 0.10
N ASN A 97 22.59 4.33 1.08
CA ASN A 97 23.54 3.24 1.33
C ASN A 97 22.96 2.29 2.38
N ASP A 98 23.31 1.00 2.30
CA ASP A 98 22.91 -0.02 3.27
C ASP A 98 22.93 0.51 4.71
N GLY A 99 21.76 0.55 5.36
CA GLY A 99 21.64 1.03 6.72
C GLY A 99 20.41 1.90 6.97
N THR A 100 20.49 2.70 8.02
CA THR A 100 19.41 3.62 8.39
C THR A 100 19.66 4.98 7.79
N THR A 101 18.68 5.53 7.10
CA THR A 101 18.65 6.89 6.59
C THR A 101 17.51 7.68 7.24
N TYR A 102 17.86 8.85 7.78
CA TYR A 102 16.93 9.77 8.42
C TYR A 102 17.49 11.20 8.41
N THR A 103 16.61 12.20 8.41
CA THR A 103 17.02 13.60 8.65
C THR A 103 17.35 13.77 10.14
N ASN A 104 16.43 13.29 10.98
CA ASN A 104 16.60 13.08 12.41
C ASN A 104 15.65 11.93 12.84
N PRO A 105 15.78 11.34 14.05
CA PRO A 105 14.94 10.19 14.43
C PRO A 105 13.44 10.45 14.39
N TYR A 106 13.00 11.70 14.54
CA TYR A 106 11.60 12.13 14.53
C TYR A 106 11.08 12.50 13.12
N GLU A 107 11.99 12.64 12.16
CA GLU A 107 11.71 12.91 10.75
C GLU A 107 12.51 11.90 9.89
N GLY A 108 12.02 10.67 9.91
CA GLY A 108 12.66 9.53 9.27
C GLY A 108 12.53 9.53 7.75
N VAL A 109 13.45 8.82 7.07
CA VAL A 109 13.35 8.53 5.63
C VAL A 109 12.98 7.06 5.44
N ASP A 110 13.78 6.16 6.01
CA ASP A 110 13.49 4.72 6.14
C ASP A 110 13.63 4.21 7.59
N TYR A 111 14.12 5.04 8.52
CA TYR A 111 14.22 4.71 9.94
C TYR A 111 13.69 5.86 10.80
N GLY A 112 12.93 5.54 11.86
CA GLY A 112 12.39 6.50 12.81
C GLY A 112 10.89 6.78 12.65
N TYR A 113 10.47 7.96 13.09
CA TYR A 113 9.08 8.40 13.09
C TYR A 113 8.71 9.23 11.86
N ASN A 114 7.41 9.43 11.66
CA ASN A 114 6.85 10.34 10.65
C ASN A 114 7.29 10.00 9.21
N ILE A 115 7.50 8.72 8.92
CA ILE A 115 7.84 8.20 7.60
C ILE A 115 6.56 7.99 6.79
N THR A 116 6.28 8.80 5.80
CA THR A 116 5.07 8.63 4.97
C THR A 116 5.35 7.98 3.61
N THR A 117 6.59 7.60 3.33
CA THR A 117 7.05 6.98 2.08
C THR A 117 8.04 5.83 2.36
N HIS A 118 8.47 5.08 1.35
CA HIS A 118 9.51 4.03 1.46
C HIS A 118 9.19 2.84 2.39
N SER A 119 7.97 2.75 2.91
CA SER A 119 7.51 1.61 3.68
C SER A 119 6.03 1.39 3.47
N GLU A 120 5.65 0.18 3.08
CA GLU A 120 4.26 -0.17 2.85
C GLU A 120 3.45 -0.15 4.16
N LEU A 121 4.03 -0.63 5.27
CA LEU A 121 3.43 -0.54 6.60
C LEU A 121 3.30 0.90 7.08
N SER A 122 4.33 1.72 6.84
CA SER A 122 4.28 3.14 7.23
C SER A 122 3.25 3.91 6.39
N ASN A 123 3.19 3.67 5.07
CA ASN A 123 2.14 4.22 4.22
C ASN A 123 0.75 3.81 4.68
N MET A 124 0.54 2.53 5.02
CA MET A 124 -0.73 2.05 5.58
C MET A 124 -1.07 2.79 6.87
N PHE A 125 -0.12 2.91 7.80
CA PHE A 125 -0.35 3.57 9.09
C PHE A 125 -0.68 5.07 8.94
N TYR A 126 0.17 5.83 8.23
CA TYR A 126 0.07 7.29 8.15
C TYR A 126 -0.93 7.76 7.10
N ASN A 127 -0.83 7.27 5.87
CA ASN A 127 -1.57 7.85 4.74
C ASN A 127 -2.94 7.19 4.56
N VAL A 128 -3.03 5.86 4.75
CA VAL A 128 -4.28 5.11 4.52
C VAL A 128 -5.19 5.17 5.74
N LEU A 129 -4.64 4.88 6.93
CA LEU A 129 -5.40 4.87 8.17
C LEU A 129 -5.45 6.24 8.87
N GLY A 130 -4.61 7.20 8.45
CA GLY A 130 -4.60 8.55 9.02
C GLY A 130 -4.12 8.59 10.47
N ASN A 131 -3.27 7.64 10.90
CA ASN A 131 -2.67 7.69 12.22
C ASN A 131 -1.49 8.66 12.26
N THR A 132 -1.11 9.08 13.46
CA THR A 132 0.07 9.92 13.72
C THR A 132 1.05 9.21 14.64
N ALA A 133 2.35 9.53 14.55
CA ALA A 133 3.32 9.08 15.54
C ALA A 133 3.04 9.67 16.92
N ILE A 134 3.55 9.03 17.97
CA ILE A 134 3.52 9.58 19.34
C ILE A 134 4.43 10.81 19.55
N VAL A 135 5.23 11.15 18.53
CA VAL A 135 6.13 12.32 18.52
C VAL A 135 6.01 13.05 17.18
N ASP A 136 5.97 14.38 17.21
CA ASP A 136 5.99 15.21 16.01
C ASP A 136 7.40 15.29 15.41
N THR A 137 7.55 15.95 14.25
CA THR A 137 8.85 16.09 13.56
C THR A 137 9.85 16.97 14.33
N GLY A 138 9.38 17.75 15.31
CA GLY A 138 10.21 18.53 16.22
C GLY A 138 10.66 17.75 17.47
N GLY A 139 10.23 16.49 17.61
CA GLY A 139 10.52 15.64 18.76
C GLY A 139 9.63 15.89 19.97
N ASN A 140 8.56 16.68 19.85
CA ASN A 140 7.60 16.88 20.93
C ASN A 140 6.63 15.70 20.99
N SER A 141 6.30 15.27 22.20
CA SER A 141 5.26 14.24 22.39
C SER A 141 3.88 14.76 21.95
N GLN A 142 3.13 13.91 21.28
CA GLN A 142 1.76 14.18 20.84
C GLN A 142 0.87 12.94 21.01
N PRO A 143 -0.46 13.11 21.05
CA PRO A 143 -1.36 11.97 20.90
C PRO A 143 -1.11 11.28 19.55
N GLY A 144 -0.84 9.97 19.59
CA GLY A 144 -0.52 9.18 18.40
C GLY A 144 -0.49 7.69 18.69
N GLY A 145 0.06 6.93 17.75
CA GLY A 145 0.01 5.46 17.74
C GLY A 145 -1.16 4.94 16.92
N LEU A 146 -1.44 3.64 17.02
CA LEU A 146 -2.54 3.01 16.31
C LEU A 146 -3.89 3.35 16.94
N ILE A 147 -4.56 4.35 16.37
CA ILE A 147 -5.88 4.83 16.80
C ILE A 147 -6.96 4.39 15.80
N ASN A 148 -6.66 4.50 14.52
CA ASN A 148 -7.51 4.12 13.41
C ASN A 148 -7.04 2.80 12.81
N THR A 149 -7.93 1.82 12.76
CA THR A 149 -7.67 0.51 12.13
C THR A 149 -8.36 0.34 10.79
N GLY A 150 -9.16 1.32 10.35
CA GLY A 150 -9.89 1.25 9.10
C GLY A 150 -10.81 0.02 9.05
N PRO A 151 -10.97 -0.61 7.88
CA PRO A 151 -11.85 -1.77 7.71
C PRO A 151 -11.20 -3.11 8.09
N PHE A 152 -9.98 -3.08 8.64
CA PHE A 152 -9.21 -4.29 8.94
C PHE A 152 -9.60 -4.89 10.30
N SER A 153 -9.76 -6.20 10.34
CA SER A 153 -9.95 -6.95 11.58
C SER A 153 -8.62 -7.39 12.17
N ASN A 154 -8.57 -7.55 13.49
CA ASN A 154 -7.38 -8.02 14.22
C ASN A 154 -6.09 -7.24 13.91
N LEU A 155 -6.20 -5.95 13.58
CA LEU A 155 -5.04 -5.07 13.53
C LEU A 155 -4.63 -4.75 14.96
N ILE A 156 -3.50 -5.33 15.39
CA ILE A 156 -3.05 -5.29 16.77
C ILE A 156 -2.17 -4.07 16.98
N ASN A 157 -2.30 -3.43 18.14
CA ASN A 157 -1.38 -2.39 18.57
C ASN A 157 -0.03 -3.00 19.01
N GLY A 158 0.73 -3.52 18.04
CA GLY A 158 1.96 -4.28 18.24
C GLY A 158 3.00 -4.04 17.14
N TYR A 159 3.84 -5.05 16.91
CA TYR A 159 5.03 -4.95 16.07
C TYR A 159 4.80 -5.82 14.85
N TYR A 160 5.05 -5.28 13.66
CA TYR A 160 4.81 -5.97 12.40
C TYR A 160 6.10 -6.10 11.60
N TRP A 161 6.35 -7.30 11.09
CA TRP A 161 7.50 -7.56 10.23
C TRP A 161 7.35 -6.93 8.85
N SER A 162 8.45 -6.35 8.35
CA SER A 162 8.66 -6.13 6.92
C SER A 162 9.31 -7.37 6.31
N ALA A 163 9.07 -7.63 5.02
CA ALA A 163 9.78 -8.65 4.25
C ALA A 163 11.25 -8.28 3.99
N THR A 164 11.66 -7.06 4.31
CA THR A 164 13.00 -6.54 4.02
C THR A 164 13.98 -6.90 5.13
N VAL A 165 15.04 -7.63 4.79
CA VAL A 165 16.20 -7.87 5.67
C VAL A 165 17.00 -6.58 5.85
N TYR A 166 17.61 -6.39 7.01
CA TYR A 166 18.49 -5.24 7.24
C TYR A 166 19.87 -5.51 6.65
N ALA A 167 20.19 -4.86 5.53
CA ALA A 167 21.38 -5.17 4.72
C ALA A 167 22.72 -5.14 5.49
N PRO A 168 22.98 -4.19 6.42
CA PRO A 168 24.23 -4.20 7.18
C PRO A 168 24.38 -5.39 8.14
N ASN A 169 23.28 -6.05 8.52
CA ASN A 169 23.30 -7.21 9.40
C ASN A 169 22.10 -8.12 9.13
N ASN A 170 22.34 -9.21 8.38
CA ASN A 170 21.33 -10.21 8.03
C ASN A 170 20.74 -10.98 9.24
N GLY A 171 21.27 -10.79 10.45
CA GLY A 171 20.64 -11.24 11.70
C GLY A 171 19.48 -10.34 12.15
N SER A 172 19.17 -9.28 11.41
CA SER A 172 18.09 -8.34 11.69
C SER A 172 17.22 -8.07 10.45
N ALA A 173 15.98 -7.64 10.68
CA ALA A 173 15.04 -7.25 9.65
C ALA A 173 14.29 -5.98 10.05
N TRP A 174 13.76 -5.29 9.05
CA TRP A 174 12.93 -4.10 9.26
C TRP A 174 11.58 -4.49 9.87
N ASN A 175 11.05 -3.62 10.72
CA ASN A 175 9.75 -3.78 11.34
C ASN A 175 9.09 -2.42 11.58
N PHE A 176 7.77 -2.44 11.75
CA PHE A 176 6.99 -1.26 12.10
C PHE A 176 6.35 -1.44 13.48
N ILE A 177 6.45 -0.43 14.34
CA ILE A 177 5.93 -0.42 15.70
C ILE A 177 4.65 0.41 15.72
N MET A 178 3.50 -0.26 15.61
CA MET A 178 2.17 0.37 15.59
C MET A 178 1.90 1.25 16.82
N PRO A 179 2.30 0.87 18.06
CA PRO A 179 2.14 1.73 19.23
C PRO A 179 2.78 3.11 19.11
N PHE A 180 3.84 3.22 18.31
CA PHE A 180 4.67 4.41 18.23
C PHE A 180 4.56 5.12 16.88
N GLY A 181 4.09 4.42 15.84
CA GLY A 181 4.18 4.86 14.45
C GLY A 181 5.62 4.83 13.92
N MET A 182 6.49 3.98 14.48
CA MET A 182 7.93 4.04 14.18
C MET A 182 8.37 2.88 13.30
N GLN A 183 9.14 3.15 12.26
CA GLN A 183 9.89 2.12 11.54
C GLN A 183 11.26 1.93 12.19
N THR A 184 11.65 0.68 12.43
CA THR A 184 12.94 0.34 13.03
C THR A 184 13.40 -1.02 12.52
N ILE A 185 14.47 -1.52 13.13
CA ILE A 185 15.08 -2.81 12.86
C ILE A 185 15.08 -3.62 14.16
N ASN A 186 14.91 -4.94 14.06
CA ASN A 186 15.15 -5.85 15.18
C ASN A 186 15.69 -7.20 14.72
N THR A 187 16.18 -8.00 15.66
CA THR A 187 16.68 -9.36 15.42
C THR A 187 15.59 -10.24 14.83
N ILE A 188 15.94 -11.05 13.82
CA ILE A 188 14.99 -11.91 13.09
C ILE A 188 14.27 -12.97 13.95
N SER A 189 14.74 -13.23 15.17
CA SER A 189 14.10 -14.13 16.14
C SER A 189 13.01 -13.46 16.99
N ALA A 190 12.79 -12.14 16.84
CA ALA A 190 11.79 -11.43 17.62
C ALA A 190 10.35 -11.90 17.27
N PRO A 191 9.42 -11.91 18.23
CA PRO A 191 8.08 -12.46 18.05
C PRO A 191 7.08 -11.40 17.55
N TYR A 192 7.09 -11.11 16.26
CA TYR A 192 6.24 -10.07 15.68
C TYR A 192 5.15 -10.63 14.77
N TYR A 193 4.13 -9.81 14.50
CA TYR A 193 3.00 -10.18 13.65
C TYR A 193 3.37 -10.06 12.17
N GLY A 194 2.71 -10.87 11.34
CA GLY A 194 2.77 -10.75 9.89
C GLY A 194 1.44 -10.23 9.34
N TRP A 195 1.49 -9.24 8.46
CA TRP A 195 0.29 -8.75 7.75
C TRP A 195 0.50 -8.89 6.25
N ALA A 196 -0.20 -9.84 5.65
CA ALA A 196 0.03 -10.21 4.26
C ALA A 196 -0.51 -9.16 3.28
N VAL A 197 0.28 -8.92 2.23
CA VAL A 197 -0.07 -8.07 1.09
C VAL A 197 0.18 -8.79 -0.24
N GLN A 198 -0.52 -8.31 -1.26
CA GLN A 198 -0.34 -8.65 -2.65
C GLN A 198 -0.04 -7.39 -3.47
N SER A 199 0.80 -7.54 -4.49
CA SER A 199 1.06 -6.44 -5.42
C SER A 199 -0.10 -6.30 -6.39
N GLY A 200 -0.63 -5.09 -6.54
CA GLY A 200 -1.74 -4.80 -7.44
C GLY A 200 -3.12 -5.19 -6.90
N ASP A 201 -4.10 -5.14 -7.80
CA ASP A 201 -5.50 -5.46 -7.53
C ASP A 201 -5.78 -6.97 -7.71
N VAL A 202 -5.99 -7.68 -6.60
CA VAL A 202 -6.40 -9.09 -6.64
C VAL A 202 -7.92 -9.19 -6.82
N GLY A 203 -8.35 -9.49 -8.05
CA GLY A 203 -9.78 -9.62 -8.38
C GLY A 203 -10.27 -8.64 -9.45
N ALA A 204 -9.40 -7.80 -10.02
CA ALA A 204 -9.67 -7.19 -11.30
C ALA A 204 -9.87 -8.31 -12.35
N VAL A 205 -11.12 -8.53 -12.76
CA VAL A 205 -11.42 -9.38 -13.92
C VAL A 205 -10.64 -8.80 -15.09
N PRO A 206 -9.83 -9.59 -15.82
CA PRO A 206 -9.14 -9.09 -17.01
C PRO A 206 -10.17 -8.40 -17.89
N VAL A 207 -9.91 -7.15 -18.27
CA VAL A 207 -10.80 -6.43 -19.19
C VAL A 207 -11.01 -7.35 -20.40
N PRO A 208 -12.23 -7.83 -20.68
CA PRO A 208 -12.43 -8.85 -21.69
C PRO A 208 -11.80 -8.39 -23.00
N ALA A 209 -11.15 -9.29 -23.73
CA ALA A 209 -10.58 -8.98 -25.05
C ALA A 209 -11.60 -8.29 -25.97
N ALA A 210 -12.89 -8.51 -25.74
CA ALA A 210 -14.00 -7.79 -26.36
C ALA A 210 -13.89 -6.26 -26.24
N VAL A 211 -13.42 -5.67 -25.14
CA VAL A 211 -13.26 -4.21 -25.02
C VAL A 211 -12.18 -3.70 -25.99
N TRP A 212 -11.07 -4.43 -26.14
CA TRP A 212 -10.04 -4.14 -27.14
C TRP A 212 -10.56 -4.37 -28.57
N LEU A 213 -11.40 -5.40 -28.77
CA LEU A 213 -12.02 -5.71 -30.06
C LEU A 213 -13.05 -4.65 -30.46
N PHE A 214 -13.87 -4.17 -29.53
CA PHE A 214 -14.85 -3.10 -29.76
C PHE A 214 -14.17 -1.76 -29.94
N GLY A 215 -13.12 -1.45 -29.16
CA GLY A 215 -12.31 -0.24 -29.34
C GLY A 215 -11.63 -0.20 -30.71
N SER A 216 -10.96 -1.28 -31.11
CA SER A 216 -10.29 -1.36 -32.42
C SER A 216 -11.28 -1.49 -33.59
N GLY A 217 -12.37 -2.24 -33.41
CA GLY A 217 -13.43 -2.41 -34.41
C GLY A 217 -14.18 -1.11 -34.71
N LEU A 218 -14.46 -0.29 -33.69
CA LEU A 218 -15.12 1.00 -33.87
C LEU A 218 -14.22 2.00 -34.60
N ILE A 219 -12.91 2.02 -34.30
CA ILE A 219 -11.93 2.83 -35.01
C ILE A 219 -11.82 2.38 -36.49
N GLY A 220 -11.79 1.06 -36.73
CA GLY A 220 -11.78 0.49 -38.08
C GLY A 220 -13.01 0.89 -38.90
N LEU A 221 -14.21 0.84 -38.31
CA LEU A 221 -15.46 1.25 -38.95
C LEU A 221 -15.49 2.76 -39.28
N ILE A 222 -15.00 3.61 -38.39
CA ILE A 222 -14.88 5.05 -38.63
C ILE A 222 -13.90 5.34 -39.78
N GLY A 223 -12.79 4.60 -39.84
CA GLY A 223 -11.80 4.70 -40.92
C GLY A 223 -12.38 4.33 -42.29
N ILE A 224 -13.17 3.25 -42.36
CA ILE A 224 -13.84 2.82 -43.60
C ILE A 224 -14.93 3.83 -44.03
N ALA A 225 -15.71 4.36 -43.09
CA ALA A 225 -16.77 5.33 -43.37
C ALA A 225 -16.22 6.66 -43.92
N LYS A 226 -15.04 7.11 -43.45
CA LYS A 226 -14.39 8.33 -43.95
C LYS A 226 -13.80 8.19 -45.35
N ARG A 227 -13.55 6.96 -45.83
CA ARG A 227 -12.98 6.70 -47.15
C ARG A 227 -14.01 6.72 -48.28
N LYS A 228 -15.31 6.81 -47.96
CA LYS A 228 -16.44 6.85 -48.90
C LYS A 228 -17.01 8.26 -49.14
N LYS A 229 -16.31 9.31 -48.71
CA LYS A 229 -16.54 10.70 -49.13
C LYS A 229 -15.35 11.18 -49.95
#